data_AF-A0A1X2GXX4-F1
#
_entry.id   AF-A0A1X2GXX4-F1
#
_cell.length_a   1.000
_cell.length_b   1.000
_cell.length_c   1.000
_cell.angle_alpha   90.00
_cell.angle_beta   90.00
_cell.angle_gamma   90.00
#
_symmetry.space_group_name_H-M   'P 1'
#
loop_
_entity.id
_entity.type
_entity.pdbx_description
1 polymer ?
#
loop_
_entity_poly.entity_id
_entity_poly.type
_entity_poly.pdbx_seq_one_letter_code
_entity_poly.pdbx_strand_id
1 'polypeptide(L)' 'KIHTCAVPQCQRSFKRLEHLKRHMRIHTLERPFACLFPNCNKTFSRSDNLSQHMKTHQR' A
#
# COMPACT_ATOMS: atom_id res chain seq x y z
N LYS A 1 -14.81 -17.12 5.56
CA LYS A 1 -13.39 -17.59 5.53
C LYS A 1 -12.48 -16.46 5.97
N ILE A 2 -11.64 -16.67 6.98
CA ILE A 2 -10.66 -15.67 7.44
C ILE A 2 -9.38 -15.86 6.60
N HIS A 3 -8.77 -14.75 6.20
CA HIS A 3 -7.52 -14.72 5.43
C HIS A 3 -6.37 -14.30 6.35
N THR A 4 -5.45 -15.22 6.63
CA THR A 4 -4.33 -14.99 7.55
C THR A 4 -3.05 -14.66 6.78
N CYS A 5 -2.22 -13.78 7.33
CA CYS A 5 -0.90 -13.50 6.79
C CYS A 5 -0.01 -14.75 6.84
N ALA A 6 0.70 -15.04 5.74
CA ALA A 6 1.59 -16.19 5.63
C ALA A 6 3.04 -15.88 6.06
N VAL A 7 3.37 -14.62 6.37
CA VAL A 7 4.72 -14.24 6.79
C VAL A 7 4.95 -14.76 8.21
N PRO A 8 6.05 -15.48 8.47
CA PRO A 8 6.45 -15.86 9.83
C PRO A 8 6.42 -14.64 10.74
N GLN A 9 6.13 -14.80 12.02
CA GLN A 9 5.97 -13.71 13.00
C GLN A 9 4.85 -12.66 12.72
N CYS A 10 4.11 -12.73 11.61
CA CYS A 10 2.97 -11.83 11.36
C CYS A 10 1.63 -12.52 11.66
N GLN A 11 1.02 -12.18 12.79
CA GLN A 11 -0.24 -12.79 13.25
C GLN A 11 -1.51 -12.05 12.78
N ARG A 12 -1.41 -11.28 11.70
CA ARG A 12 -2.53 -10.47 11.17
C ARG A 12 -3.50 -11.34 10.38
N SER A 13 -4.80 -11.12 10.59
CA SER A 13 -5.88 -11.79 9.87
C SER A 13 -6.94 -10.81 9.38
N PHE A 14 -7.60 -11.16 8.27
CA PHE A 14 -8.49 -10.27 7.53
C PHE A 14 -9.77 -10.99 7.10
N LYS A 15 -10.90 -10.29 7.15
CA LYS A 15 -12.19 -10.82 6.68
C LYS A 15 -12.30 -10.91 5.15
N ARG A 16 -11.47 -10.15 4.41
CA ARG A 16 -11.48 -10.06 2.94
C ARG A 16 -10.10 -10.34 2.38
N LEU A 17 -10.03 -11.12 1.29
CA LEU A 17 -8.77 -11.45 0.61
C LEU A 17 -8.03 -10.20 0.13
N GLU A 18 -8.74 -9.22 -0.43
CA GLU A 18 -8.15 -7.97 -0.92
C GLU A 18 -7.44 -7.17 0.19
N HIS A 19 -7.93 -7.27 1.43
CA HIS A 19 -7.26 -6.64 2.58
C HIS A 19 -5.97 -7.37 2.94
N LEU A 20 -5.96 -8.71 2.86
CA LEU A 20 -4.74 -9.50 3.04
C LEU A 20 -3.73 -9.17 1.94
N LYS A 21 -4.12 -9.19 0.66
CA LYS A 21 -3.24 -8.83 -0.46
C LYS A 21 -2.61 -7.45 -0.28
N ARG A 22 -3.42 -6.44 0.08
CA ARG A 22 -2.92 -5.10 0.40
C ARG A 22 -1.96 -5.10 1.59
N HIS A 23 -2.27 -5.88 2.64
CA HIS A 23 -1.40 -6.02 3.80
C HIS A 23 -0.04 -6.61 3.43
N MET A 24 0.03 -7.59 2.54
CA MET A 24 1.30 -8.21 2.12
C MET A 24 2.31 -7.21 1.56
N ARG A 25 1.87 -6.08 1.00
CA ARG A 25 2.75 -5.00 0.52
C ARG A 25 3.64 -4.38 1.60
N ILE A 26 3.28 -4.51 2.89
CA ILE A 26 4.15 -4.05 3.98
C ILE A 26 5.39 -4.94 4.13
N HIS A 27 5.27 -6.22 3.78
CA HIS A 27 6.34 -7.20 3.93
C HIS A 27 7.23 -7.23 2.70
N THR A 28 6.65 -7.08 1.51
CA THR A 28 7.40 -7.00 0.24
C THR A 28 8.00 -5.62 -0.02
N LEU A 29 7.62 -4.62 0.80
CA LEU A 29 7.93 -3.20 0.59
C LEU A 29 7.49 -2.68 -0.79
N GLU A 30 6.55 -3.38 -1.44
CA GLU A 30 6.08 -3.03 -2.78
C GLU A 30 5.27 -1.73 -2.72
N ARG A 31 5.71 -0.75 -3.51
CA ARG A 31 5.08 0.56 -3.65
C ARG A 31 4.80 0.84 -5.12
N PRO A 32 3.78 0.19 -5.70
CA PRO A 32 3.54 0.25 -7.14
C PRO A 32 3.01 1.62 -7.61
N PHE A 33 2.60 2.49 -6.69
CA PHE A 33 2.03 3.80 -7.02
C PHE A 33 3.10 4.89 -6.86
N ALA A 34 3.72 5.30 -7.97
CA ALA A 34 4.68 6.40 -7.99
C ALA A 34 3.98 7.75 -8.22
N CYS A 35 4.49 8.80 -7.57
CA CYS A 35 4.18 10.16 -7.95
C CYS A 35 4.87 10.48 -9.28
N LEU A 36 4.11 11.04 -10.24
CA LEU A 36 4.62 11.43 -11.55
C LEU A 36 4.90 12.93 -11.65
N PHE A 37 4.83 13.66 -10.53
CA PHE A 37 5.09 15.09 -10.51
C PHE A 37 6.60 15.36 -10.70
N PRO A 38 7.00 16.31 -11.56
CA PRO A 38 8.42 16.63 -11.76
C PRO A 38 9.11 16.95 -10.43
N ASN A 39 10.30 16.39 -10.22
CA ASN A 39 11.09 16.50 -8.98
C ASN A 39 10.48 15.82 -7.73
N CYS A 40 9.41 15.02 -7.88
CA CYS A 40 8.86 14.22 -6.79
C CYS A 40 9.08 12.71 -7.01
N ASN A 41 9.92 12.09 -6.18
CA ASN A 41 10.23 10.66 -6.25
C ASN A 41 9.48 9.81 -5.21
N LYS A 42 8.33 10.29 -4.70
CA LYS A 42 7.58 9.58 -3.66
C LYS A 42 6.79 8.41 -4.25
N THR A 43 6.86 7.26 -3.58
CA THR A 43 6.09 6.05 -3.93
C THR A 43 5.20 5.61 -2.78
N PHE A 44 4.08 4.96 -3.11
CA PHE A 44 3.02 4.58 -2.19
C PHE A 44 2.61 3.13 -2.40
N SER A 45 2.25 2.45 -1.31
CA SER A 45 1.72 1.07 -1.35
C SER A 45 0.23 1.01 -1.69
N ARG A 46 -0.46 2.16 -1.72
CA ARG A 46 -1.89 2.27 -2.02
C ARG A 46 -2.19 3.47 -2.92
N SER A 47 -3.18 3.32 -3.78
CA SER A 47 -3.63 4.35 -4.72
C SER A 47 -4.28 5.53 -4.03
N ASP A 48 -5.09 5.32 -3.00
CA ASP A 48 -5.74 6.39 -2.24
C ASP A 48 -4.74 7.30 -1.52
N ASN A 49 -3.64 6.72 -1.02
CA ASN A 49 -2.53 7.50 -0.47
C ASN A 49 -1.84 8.35 -1.55
N LEU A 50 -1.62 7.82 -2.76
CA LEU A 50 -1.09 8.60 -3.88
C LEU A 50 -2.08 9.72 -4.26
N SER A 51 -3.38 9.43 -4.38
CA SER A 51 -4.40 10.42 -4.71
C SER A 51 -4.45 11.56 -3.67
N GLN A 52 -4.31 11.25 -2.38
CA GLN A 52 -4.20 12.26 -1.34
C GLN A 52 -2.91 13.07 -1.47
N HIS A 53 -1.78 12.40 -1.74
CA HIS A 53 -0.50 13.05 -1.94
C HIS A 53 -0.51 14.03 -3.13
N MET A 54 -1.15 13.67 -4.26
CA MET A 54 -1.19 14.56 -5.43
C MET A 54 -1.83 15.92 -5.13
N LYS A 55 -2.70 16.01 -4.10
CA LYS A 55 -3.27 17.29 -3.65
C LYS A 55 -2.24 18.23 -3.01
N THR A 56 -1.09 17.72 -2.57
CA THR A 56 -0.01 18.57 -2.02
C THR A 56 0.77 19.31 -3.10
N HIS A 57 0.69 18.87 -4.36
CA HIS A 57 1.32 19.52 -5.51
C HIS A 57 0.43 20.56 -6.18
N GLN A 58 -0.81 20.71 -5.71
CA GLN A 58 -1.81 21.66 -6.22
C GLN A 58 -1.91 22.91 -5.32
N ARG A 59 -0.93 23.11 -4.44
CA ARG A 59 -0.83 24.28 -3.56
C ARG A 59 0.34 25.14 -4.00
#